data_AF-A0A3D1S5C9-F1
#
_entry.id   AF-A0A3D1S5C9-F1
#
_cell.length_a   1.000
_cell.length_b   1.000
_cell.length_c   1.000
_cell.angle_alpha   90.00
_cell.angle_beta   90.00
_cell.angle_gamma   90.00
#
_symmetry.space_group_name_H-M   'P 1'
#
loop_
_entity.id
_entity.type
_entity.pdbx_description
1 polymer ?
#
loop_
_entity_poly.entity_id
_entity_poly.type
_entity_poly.pdbx_seq_one_letter_code
_entity_poly.pdbx_strand_id
1 'polypeptide(L)'
;MSSANINHNISVLKIWVDDFWAFSGKVYGLPNMQAHCIAWQDQYHGHVNGLLFAIWCDVRGYRVLSADNLQQLNTVIVHSHDNDVAPIRQVRLAHSDKSSTDYKAALSTELAAEQRQQEAIIQWALTHLNDQPLDTNDGNDKDIRLQQTRLYLHGHIANNISDQALKNGAIALSKDIESIAQRALPSV
;
A
#
# COMPACT_ATOMS: atom_id res chain seq x y z
N MET A 1 -14.51 28.01 -4.30
CA MET A 1 -13.73 27.18 -5.25
C MET A 1 -14.57 26.98 -6.51
N SER A 2 -14.00 27.16 -7.71
CA SER A 2 -14.75 27.08 -8.99
C SER A 2 -15.14 25.64 -9.34
N SER A 3 -16.31 25.43 -9.94
CA SER A 3 -16.80 24.12 -10.42
C SER A 3 -15.82 23.42 -11.36
N ALA A 4 -15.00 24.17 -12.11
CA ALA A 4 -13.96 23.62 -12.97
C ALA A 4 -12.83 22.91 -12.19
N ASN A 5 -12.42 23.45 -11.05
CA ASN A 5 -11.39 22.85 -10.19
C ASN A 5 -11.92 21.59 -9.48
N ILE A 6 -13.20 21.58 -9.12
CA ILE A 6 -13.85 20.41 -8.50
C ILE A 6 -13.91 19.25 -9.52
N ASN A 7 -14.33 19.52 -10.75
CA ASN A 7 -14.43 18.50 -11.80
C ASN A 7 -13.04 17.94 -12.19
N HIS A 8 -12.01 18.78 -12.23
CA HIS A 8 -10.64 18.34 -12.47
C HIS A 8 -10.13 17.40 -11.37
N ASN A 9 -10.33 17.77 -10.09
CA ASN A 9 -9.91 16.95 -8.96
C ASN A 9 -10.64 15.61 -8.90
N ILE A 10 -11.94 15.56 -9.21
CA ILE A 10 -12.71 14.31 -9.31
C ILE A 10 -12.16 13.41 -10.42
N SER A 11 -11.76 13.98 -11.55
CA SER A 11 -11.22 13.21 -12.68
C SER A 11 -9.85 12.57 -12.35
N VAL A 12 -8.94 13.33 -11.70
CA VAL A 12 -7.62 12.82 -11.30
C VAL A 12 -7.75 11.74 -10.23
N LEU A 13 -8.61 11.95 -9.23
CA LEU A 13 -8.91 10.95 -8.20
C LEU A 13 -9.33 9.62 -8.83
N LYS A 14 -10.31 9.65 -9.74
CA LYS A 14 -10.78 8.43 -10.39
C LYS A 14 -9.66 7.70 -11.15
N ILE A 15 -8.84 8.43 -11.90
CA ILE A 15 -7.73 7.85 -12.68
C ILE A 15 -6.73 7.17 -11.75
N TRP A 16 -6.37 7.81 -10.64
CA TRP A 16 -5.38 7.27 -9.71
C TRP A 16 -5.90 6.08 -8.92
N VAL A 17 -7.18 6.11 -8.52
CA VAL A 17 -7.84 4.96 -7.86
C VAL A 17 -7.87 3.75 -8.80
N ASP A 18 -8.29 3.94 -10.05
CA ASP A 18 -8.38 2.85 -11.03
C ASP A 18 -6.98 2.29 -11.35
N ASP A 19 -5.97 3.15 -11.54
CA ASP A 19 -4.59 2.73 -11.82
C ASP A 19 -3.98 1.99 -10.63
N PHE A 20 -4.14 2.52 -9.40
CA PHE A 20 -3.60 1.91 -8.20
C PHE A 20 -4.24 0.53 -7.92
N TRP A 21 -5.55 0.40 -8.11
CA TRP A 21 -6.24 -0.89 -7.96
C TRP A 21 -5.73 -1.93 -8.97
N ALA A 22 -5.67 -1.56 -10.24
CA ALA A 22 -5.17 -2.45 -11.30
C ALA A 22 -3.70 -2.85 -11.07
N PHE A 23 -2.87 -1.88 -10.65
CA PHE A 23 -1.48 -2.11 -10.29
C PHE A 23 -1.32 -3.06 -9.10
N SER A 24 -2.10 -2.85 -8.04
CA SER A 24 -2.10 -3.67 -6.83
C SER A 24 -2.31 -5.14 -7.15
N GLY A 25 -3.28 -5.46 -8.01
CA GLY A 25 -3.54 -6.83 -8.45
C GLY A 25 -2.35 -7.46 -9.20
N LYS A 26 -1.67 -6.70 -10.08
CA LYS A 26 -0.49 -7.17 -10.80
C LYS A 26 0.68 -7.45 -9.86
N VAL A 27 0.98 -6.52 -8.95
CA VAL A 27 2.09 -6.68 -7.99
C VAL A 27 1.82 -7.81 -7.03
N TYR A 28 0.61 -7.89 -6.46
CA TYR A 28 0.23 -8.95 -5.54
C TYR A 28 0.30 -10.34 -6.19
N GLY A 29 0.00 -10.42 -7.50
CA GLY A 29 0.12 -11.64 -8.29
C GLY A 29 1.56 -12.06 -8.66
N LEU A 30 2.57 -11.26 -8.35
CA LEU A 30 3.97 -11.64 -8.62
C LEU A 30 4.38 -12.85 -7.78
N PRO A 31 5.27 -13.73 -8.31
CA PRO A 31 5.78 -14.86 -7.56
C PRO A 31 6.29 -14.46 -6.17
N ASN A 32 5.79 -15.15 -5.15
CA ASN A 32 6.04 -14.93 -3.73
C ASN A 32 5.50 -13.63 -3.11
N MET A 33 5.06 -12.62 -3.89
CA MET A 33 4.59 -11.35 -3.31
C MET A 33 3.40 -11.55 -2.38
N GLN A 34 2.40 -12.34 -2.80
CA GLN A 34 1.26 -12.67 -1.96
C GLN A 34 1.67 -13.24 -0.59
N ALA A 35 2.60 -14.21 -0.57
CA ALA A 35 3.06 -14.82 0.68
C ALA A 35 3.76 -13.80 1.59
N HIS A 36 4.55 -12.88 1.00
CA HIS A 36 5.21 -11.82 1.76
C HIS A 36 4.21 -10.78 2.27
N CYS A 37 3.18 -10.44 1.50
CA CYS A 37 2.10 -9.55 1.94
C CYS A 37 1.32 -10.16 3.12
N ILE A 38 1.04 -11.47 3.08
CA ILE A 38 0.39 -12.19 4.18
C ILE A 38 1.29 -12.18 5.42
N ALA A 39 2.58 -12.49 5.29
CA ALA A 39 3.52 -12.43 6.41
C ALA A 39 3.64 -11.01 6.99
N TRP A 40 3.75 -10.00 6.12
CA TRP A 40 3.77 -8.59 6.48
C TRP A 40 2.55 -8.22 7.33
N GLN A 41 1.37 -8.68 6.92
CA GLN A 41 0.13 -8.41 7.62
C GLN A 41 0.01 -9.15 8.94
N ASP A 42 0.14 -10.47 8.92
CA ASP A 42 -0.27 -11.31 10.03
C ASP A 42 0.81 -11.39 11.12
N GLN A 43 2.09 -11.31 10.75
CA GLN A 43 3.21 -11.42 11.70
C GLN A 43 3.75 -10.07 12.14
N TYR A 44 3.71 -9.06 11.26
CA TYR A 44 4.32 -7.75 11.50
C TYR A 44 3.30 -6.62 11.61
N HIS A 45 2.00 -6.97 11.66
CA HIS A 45 0.88 -6.04 11.75
C HIS A 45 0.90 -4.95 10.68
N GLY A 46 1.51 -5.26 9.53
CA GLY A 46 1.65 -4.37 8.39
C GLY A 46 0.34 -4.25 7.60
N HIS A 47 0.16 -3.13 6.90
CA HIS A 47 -0.99 -2.95 6.03
C HIS A 47 -0.62 -3.18 4.58
N VAL A 48 -1.22 -4.20 3.96
CA VAL A 48 -0.91 -4.58 2.56
C VAL A 48 -1.20 -3.44 1.59
N ASN A 49 -2.32 -2.73 1.74
CA ASN A 49 -2.63 -1.58 0.88
C ASN A 49 -1.63 -0.42 1.04
N GLY A 50 -1.08 -0.21 2.24
CA GLY A 50 -0.02 0.77 2.46
C GLY A 50 1.29 0.39 1.77
N LEU A 51 1.66 -0.90 1.83
CA LEU A 51 2.82 -1.42 1.12
C LEU A 51 2.66 -1.30 -0.40
N LEU A 52 1.52 -1.74 -0.95
CA LEU A 52 1.25 -1.68 -2.38
C LEU A 52 1.21 -0.24 -2.88
N PHE A 53 0.69 0.70 -2.08
CA PHE A 53 0.71 2.13 -2.39
C PHE A 53 2.13 2.68 -2.50
N ALA A 54 3.01 2.33 -1.56
CA ALA A 54 4.39 2.77 -1.58
C ALA A 54 5.14 2.26 -2.83
N ILE A 55 4.92 0.99 -3.20
CA ILE A 55 5.48 0.41 -4.43
C ILE A 55 4.89 1.09 -5.68
N TRP A 56 3.59 1.40 -5.67
CA TRP A 56 2.94 2.10 -6.76
C TRP A 56 3.54 3.50 -6.98
N CYS A 57 3.77 4.25 -5.90
CA CYS A 57 4.43 5.56 -5.97
C CYS A 57 5.82 5.45 -6.60
N ASP A 58 6.61 4.47 -6.19
CA ASP A 58 7.94 4.24 -6.76
C ASP A 58 7.89 3.92 -8.26
N VAL A 59 6.99 3.02 -8.68
CA VAL A 59 6.85 2.62 -10.10
C VAL A 59 6.32 3.76 -10.97
N ARG A 60 5.38 4.55 -10.46
CA ARG A 60 4.82 5.71 -11.18
C ARG A 60 5.67 6.97 -11.06
N GLY A 61 6.76 6.93 -10.28
CA GLY A 61 7.66 8.07 -10.09
C GLY A 61 7.10 9.16 -9.16
N TYR A 62 6.06 8.87 -8.37
CA TYR A 62 5.50 9.81 -7.42
C TYR A 62 6.36 9.92 -6.15
N ARG A 63 6.41 11.12 -5.56
CA ARG A 63 7.09 11.42 -4.30
C ARG A 63 6.09 11.99 -3.31
N VAL A 64 5.28 11.09 -2.76
CA VAL A 64 4.20 11.44 -1.82
C VAL A 64 4.64 11.22 -0.37
N LEU A 65 5.40 10.17 -0.09
CA LEU A 65 5.84 9.80 1.25
C LEU A 65 7.08 10.58 1.67
N SER A 66 7.08 11.05 2.91
CA SER A 66 8.22 11.61 3.64
C SER A 66 8.19 11.14 5.09
N ALA A 67 9.31 11.28 5.80
CA ALA A 67 9.36 10.96 7.23
C ALA A 67 8.27 11.70 8.04
N ASP A 68 7.95 12.94 7.66
CA ASP A 68 7.01 13.81 8.37
C ASP A 68 5.54 13.43 8.16
N ASN A 69 5.20 12.81 7.03
CA ASN A 69 3.81 12.52 6.67
C ASN A 69 3.41 11.05 6.84
N LEU A 70 4.36 10.15 7.14
CA LEU A 70 4.08 8.73 7.35
C LEU A 70 3.05 8.47 8.46
N GLN A 71 3.08 9.23 9.55
CA GLN A 71 2.09 9.09 10.61
C GLN A 71 0.67 9.49 10.15
N GLN A 72 0.56 10.47 9.25
CA GLN A 72 -0.72 10.90 8.70
C GLN A 72 -1.29 9.83 7.77
N LEU A 73 -0.46 9.26 6.89
CA LEU A 73 -0.84 8.09 6.09
C LEU A 73 -1.27 6.92 6.98
N ASN A 74 -0.49 6.60 8.02
CA ASN A 74 -0.81 5.52 8.94
C ASN A 74 -2.17 5.74 9.62
N THR A 75 -2.52 6.97 9.97
CA THR A 75 -3.83 7.32 10.53
C THR A 75 -4.97 6.99 9.55
N VAL A 76 -4.81 7.33 8.26
CA VAL A 76 -5.80 7.00 7.21
C VAL A 76 -5.96 5.49 7.05
N ILE A 77 -4.85 4.76 7.03
CA ILE A 77 -4.83 3.32 6.86
C ILE A 77 -5.47 2.61 8.07
N VAL A 78 -5.05 2.95 9.29
CA VAL A 78 -5.59 2.35 10.53
C VAL A 78 -7.07 2.67 10.67
N HIS A 79 -7.49 3.91 10.42
CA HIS A 79 -8.90 4.29 10.51
C HIS A 79 -9.78 3.46 9.56
N SER A 80 -9.41 3.36 8.29
CA SER A 80 -10.16 2.55 7.31
C SER A 80 -10.05 1.05 7.57
N HIS A 81 -8.93 0.58 8.09
CA HIS A 81 -8.75 -0.82 8.46
C HIS A 81 -9.69 -1.21 9.60
N ASP A 82 -9.67 -0.48 10.70
CA ASP A 82 -10.38 -0.85 11.92
C ASP A 82 -11.90 -0.70 11.78
N ASN A 83 -12.36 0.25 10.97
CA ASN A 83 -13.79 0.54 10.81
C ASN A 83 -14.46 -0.15 9.61
N ASP A 84 -13.69 -0.71 8.65
CA ASP A 84 -14.25 -1.30 7.43
C ASP A 84 -13.60 -2.66 7.12
N VAL A 85 -12.29 -2.68 6.81
CA VAL A 85 -11.61 -3.90 6.32
C VAL A 85 -11.57 -5.01 7.37
N ALA A 86 -11.14 -4.73 8.60
CA ALA A 86 -10.92 -5.73 9.63
C ALA A 86 -12.23 -6.41 10.09
N PRO A 87 -13.33 -5.68 10.38
CA PRO A 87 -14.61 -6.31 10.68
C PRO A 87 -15.09 -7.26 9.57
N ILE A 88 -14.97 -6.86 8.30
CA ILE A 88 -15.40 -7.67 7.15
C ILE A 88 -14.48 -8.89 6.96
N ARG A 89 -13.17 -8.72 7.18
CA ARG A 89 -12.22 -9.84 7.16
C ARG A 89 -12.54 -10.88 8.23
N GLN A 90 -12.96 -10.47 9.42
CA GLN A 90 -13.37 -11.42 10.47
C GLN A 90 -14.59 -12.25 10.03
N VAL A 91 -15.54 -11.64 9.32
CA VAL A 91 -16.67 -12.38 8.72
C VAL A 91 -16.17 -13.43 7.73
N ARG A 92 -15.25 -13.07 6.82
CA ARG A 92 -14.66 -14.05 5.88
C ARG A 92 -13.93 -15.19 6.61
N LEU A 93 -13.14 -14.86 7.63
CA LEU A 93 -12.35 -15.85 8.39
C LEU A 93 -13.24 -16.82 9.18
N ALA A 94 -14.47 -16.42 9.54
CA ALA A 94 -15.44 -17.31 10.18
C ALA A 94 -15.97 -18.42 9.24
N HIS A 95 -15.81 -18.27 7.92
CA HIS A 95 -16.17 -19.30 6.95
C HIS A 95 -14.98 -20.22 6.66
N SER A 96 -15.03 -21.45 7.17
CA SER A 96 -13.98 -22.46 6.99
C SER A 96 -13.93 -23.07 5.59
N ASP A 97 -15.07 -23.18 4.90
CA ASP A 97 -15.15 -23.66 3.53
C ASP A 97 -14.94 -22.52 2.52
N LYS A 98 -13.71 -22.44 1.98
CA LYS A 98 -13.31 -21.46 0.95
C LYS A 98 -14.04 -21.61 -0.39
N SER A 99 -14.73 -22.73 -0.62
CA SER A 99 -15.49 -22.97 -1.86
C SER A 99 -16.94 -22.53 -1.77
N SER A 100 -17.45 -22.32 -0.55
CA SER A 100 -18.84 -21.95 -0.27
C SER A 100 -19.23 -20.60 -0.90
N THR A 101 -20.51 -20.46 -1.20
CA THR A 101 -21.09 -19.19 -1.69
C THR A 101 -20.91 -18.07 -0.66
N ASP A 102 -21.07 -18.38 0.63
CA ASP A 102 -20.92 -17.40 1.71
C ASP A 102 -19.49 -16.89 1.83
N TYR A 103 -18.48 -17.78 1.73
CA TYR A 103 -17.08 -17.37 1.71
C TYR A 103 -16.79 -16.44 0.52
N LYS A 104 -17.29 -16.77 -0.68
CA LYS A 104 -17.10 -15.96 -1.88
C LYS A 104 -17.77 -14.59 -1.75
N ALA A 105 -18.97 -14.53 -1.17
CA ALA A 105 -19.67 -13.28 -0.89
C ALA A 105 -18.93 -12.41 0.14
N ALA A 106 -18.43 -13.03 1.22
CA ALA A 106 -17.61 -12.35 2.23
C ALA A 106 -16.30 -11.83 1.63
N LEU A 107 -15.62 -12.63 0.80
CA LEU A 107 -14.42 -12.21 0.08
C LEU A 107 -14.69 -11.04 -0.87
N SER A 108 -15.79 -11.08 -1.63
CA SER A 108 -16.17 -9.96 -2.50
C SER A 108 -16.44 -8.68 -1.71
N THR A 109 -17.03 -8.81 -0.53
CA THR A 109 -17.28 -7.67 0.37
C THR A 109 -15.98 -7.11 0.94
N GLU A 110 -15.04 -7.99 1.32
CA GLU A 110 -13.70 -7.60 1.79
C GLU A 110 -12.93 -6.85 0.69
N LEU A 111 -12.93 -7.36 -0.55
CA LEU A 111 -12.29 -6.69 -1.68
C LEU A 111 -12.87 -5.29 -1.93
N ALA A 112 -14.19 -5.11 -1.79
CA ALA A 112 -14.81 -3.80 -1.90
C ALA A 112 -14.38 -2.84 -0.77
N ALA A 113 -14.15 -3.36 0.44
CA ALA A 113 -13.61 -2.58 1.56
C ALA A 113 -12.14 -2.20 1.34
N GLU A 114 -11.32 -3.13 0.83
CA GLU A 114 -9.94 -2.86 0.46
C GLU A 114 -9.86 -1.79 -0.64
N GLN A 115 -10.76 -1.80 -1.63
CA GLN A 115 -10.83 -0.76 -2.66
C GLN A 115 -11.17 0.61 -2.08
N ARG A 116 -12.09 0.70 -1.11
CA ARG A 116 -12.40 1.95 -0.39
C ARG A 116 -11.21 2.46 0.43
N GLN A 117 -10.45 1.56 1.07
CA GLN A 117 -9.21 1.93 1.75
C GLN A 117 -8.17 2.48 0.75
N GLN A 118 -8.01 1.85 -0.42
CA GLN A 118 -7.12 2.39 -1.47
C GLN A 118 -7.58 3.77 -1.95
N GLU A 119 -8.89 3.98 -2.13
CA GLU A 119 -9.42 5.30 -2.45
C GLU A 119 -9.09 6.34 -1.37
N ALA A 120 -9.26 6.02 -0.09
CA ALA A 120 -8.90 6.91 1.01
C ALA A 120 -7.40 7.26 1.01
N ILE A 121 -6.53 6.28 0.71
CA ILE A 121 -5.09 6.50 0.54
C ILE A 121 -4.80 7.44 -0.63
N ILE A 122 -5.46 7.27 -1.78
CA ILE A 122 -5.29 8.17 -2.93
C ILE A 122 -5.79 9.58 -2.63
N GLN A 123 -6.93 9.72 -1.95
CA GLN A 123 -7.43 11.03 -1.52
C GLN A 123 -6.42 11.75 -0.63
N TRP A 124 -5.82 11.03 0.33
CA TRP A 124 -4.72 11.56 1.14
C TRP A 124 -3.50 11.91 0.27
N ALA A 125 -3.13 11.06 -0.67
CA ALA A 125 -1.97 11.27 -1.54
C ALA A 125 -2.11 12.56 -2.37
N LEU A 126 -3.29 12.82 -2.91
CA LEU A 126 -3.57 14.02 -3.72
C LEU A 126 -3.44 15.32 -2.93
N THR A 127 -3.61 15.30 -1.59
CA THR A 127 -3.35 16.48 -0.75
C THR A 127 -1.88 16.63 -0.34
N HIS A 128 -1.04 15.62 -0.63
CA HIS A 128 0.36 15.54 -0.22
C HIS A 128 1.31 15.40 -1.41
N LEU A 129 0.83 15.67 -2.62
CA LEU A 129 1.70 15.75 -3.78
C LEU A 129 2.70 16.88 -3.59
N ASN A 130 3.96 16.50 -3.38
CA ASN A 130 5.07 17.43 -3.42
C ASN A 130 5.41 17.69 -4.89
N ASP A 131 5.38 18.96 -5.31
CA ASP A 131 5.88 19.42 -6.62
C ASP A 131 7.42 19.32 -6.74
N GLN A 132 8.08 18.51 -5.91
CA GLN A 132 9.54 18.39 -5.93
C GLN A 132 9.95 17.56 -7.16
N PRO A 133 10.73 18.13 -8.09
CA PRO A 133 11.20 17.40 -9.26
C PRO A 133 12.13 16.25 -8.84
N LEU A 134 12.24 15.24 -9.70
CA LEU A 134 13.22 14.17 -9.57
C LEU A 134 14.62 14.79 -9.53
N ASP A 135 15.26 14.83 -8.37
CA ASP A 135 16.70 15.11 -8.32
C ASP A 135 17.42 13.88 -8.89
N THR A 136 17.71 13.91 -10.19
CA THR A 136 18.33 12.80 -10.93
C THR A 136 19.82 12.62 -10.60
N ASN A 137 20.35 13.33 -9.60
CA ASN A 137 21.79 13.50 -9.40
C ASN A 137 22.36 12.90 -8.12
N ASP A 138 21.56 12.29 -7.24
CA ASP A 138 22.08 11.73 -5.98
C ASP A 138 21.91 10.21 -5.89
N GLY A 139 23.01 9.50 -6.18
CA GLY A 139 23.22 8.11 -5.77
C GLY A 139 22.63 7.04 -6.69
N ASN A 140 23.19 5.83 -6.60
CA ASN A 140 22.90 4.67 -7.44
C ASN A 140 21.42 4.57 -7.87
N ASP A 141 21.18 4.40 -9.16
CA ASP A 141 19.88 4.29 -9.86
C ASP A 141 18.92 3.20 -9.31
N LYS A 142 19.36 2.40 -8.32
CA LYS A 142 18.52 1.45 -7.57
C LYS A 142 17.96 2.05 -6.27
N ASP A 143 18.69 2.95 -5.62
CA ASP A 143 18.28 3.52 -4.33
C ASP A 143 17.19 4.59 -4.47
N ILE A 144 17.17 5.29 -5.60
CA ILE A 144 16.10 6.22 -5.99
C ILE A 144 14.80 5.46 -6.32
N ARG A 145 14.90 4.24 -6.82
CA ARG A 145 13.77 3.50 -7.40
C ARG A 145 12.83 2.86 -6.38
N LEU A 146 13.26 2.66 -5.13
CA LEU A 146 12.43 2.08 -4.06
C LEU A 146 12.30 3.01 -2.84
N GLN A 147 12.45 4.32 -3.05
CA GLN A 147 12.49 5.29 -1.96
C GLN A 147 11.19 5.29 -1.16
N GLN A 148 10.04 5.29 -1.82
CA GLN A 148 8.73 5.34 -1.18
C GLN A 148 8.45 4.03 -0.41
N THR A 149 8.76 2.89 -1.04
CA THR A 149 8.66 1.55 -0.45
C THR A 149 9.47 1.44 0.83
N ARG A 150 10.73 1.89 0.80
CA ARG A 150 11.62 1.90 1.97
C ARG A 150 11.14 2.82 3.07
N LEU A 151 10.68 4.02 2.73
CA LEU A 151 10.10 4.96 3.71
C LEU A 151 8.92 4.31 4.44
N TYR A 152 8.01 3.67 3.70
CA TYR A 152 6.87 2.98 4.29
C TYR A 152 7.29 1.79 5.18
N LEU A 153 8.11 0.88 4.66
CA LEU A 153 8.52 -0.34 5.38
C LEU A 153 9.31 -0.01 6.65
N HIS A 154 10.35 0.84 6.54
CA HIS A 154 11.16 1.23 7.68
C HIS A 154 10.37 2.08 8.68
N GLY A 155 9.51 2.98 8.19
CA GLY A 155 8.61 3.76 9.04
C GLY A 155 7.67 2.87 9.85
N HIS A 156 7.07 1.85 9.23
CA HIS A 156 6.23 0.90 9.94
C HIS A 156 7.00 0.10 10.99
N ILE A 157 8.17 -0.44 10.61
CA ILE A 157 9.01 -1.24 11.53
C ILE A 157 9.45 -0.40 12.73
N ALA A 158 9.86 0.86 12.50
CA ALA A 158 10.32 1.75 13.56
C ALA A 158 9.21 2.14 14.54
N ASN A 159 8.00 2.38 14.03
CA ASN A 159 6.91 2.98 14.81
C ASN A 159 5.93 1.95 15.40
N ASN A 160 5.77 0.78 14.76
CA ASN A 160 4.72 -0.18 15.11
C ASN A 160 5.24 -1.51 15.66
N ILE A 161 6.54 -1.78 15.58
CA ILE A 161 7.15 -3.00 16.12
C ILE A 161 8.08 -2.59 17.26
N SER A 162 7.89 -3.15 18.44
CA SER A 162 8.76 -2.88 19.61
C SER A 162 9.75 -4.01 19.88
N ASP A 163 9.34 -5.26 19.64
CA ASP A 163 10.17 -6.44 19.88
C ASP A 163 11.34 -6.54 18.88
N GLN A 164 12.54 -6.78 19.40
CA GLN A 164 13.76 -6.76 18.58
C GLN A 164 13.89 -7.97 17.64
N ALA A 165 13.41 -9.14 18.05
CA ALA A 165 13.44 -10.33 17.20
C ALA A 165 12.45 -10.17 16.03
N LEU A 166 11.24 -9.66 16.30
CA LEU A 166 10.26 -9.32 15.28
C LEU A 166 10.77 -8.23 14.35
N LYS A 167 11.44 -7.18 14.85
CA LYS A 167 12.09 -6.17 13.99
C LYS A 167 13.09 -6.79 13.03
N ASN A 168 13.95 -7.68 13.51
CA ASN A 168 14.96 -8.32 12.66
C ASN A 168 14.30 -9.17 11.57
N GLY A 169 13.23 -9.90 11.90
CA GLY A 169 12.42 -10.64 10.93
C GLY A 169 11.75 -9.74 9.90
N ALA A 170 11.14 -8.64 10.35
CA ALA A 170 10.49 -7.66 9.47
C ALA A 170 11.50 -7.00 8.51
N ILE A 171 12.70 -6.68 9.00
CA ILE A 171 13.80 -6.17 8.16
C ILE A 171 14.21 -7.19 7.11
N ALA A 172 14.31 -8.48 7.45
CA ALA A 172 14.61 -9.52 6.48
C ALA A 172 13.51 -9.62 5.40
N LEU A 173 12.24 -9.67 5.82
CA LEU A 173 11.09 -9.70 4.91
C LEU A 173 11.05 -8.46 4.00
N SER A 174 11.38 -7.28 4.52
CA SER A 174 11.39 -6.03 3.76
C SER A 174 12.37 -6.09 2.58
N LYS A 175 13.53 -6.73 2.75
CA LYS A 175 14.52 -6.91 1.67
C LYS A 175 14.00 -7.82 0.57
N ASP A 176 13.26 -8.87 0.92
CA ASP A 176 12.65 -9.77 -0.06
C ASP A 176 11.52 -9.07 -0.83
N ILE A 177 10.68 -8.30 -0.13
CA ILE A 177 9.65 -7.45 -0.74
C ILE A 177 10.27 -6.44 -1.70
N GLU A 178 11.30 -5.72 -1.27
CA GLU A 178 12.05 -4.77 -2.10
C GLU A 178 12.64 -5.46 -3.35
N SER A 179 13.21 -6.66 -3.20
CA SER A 179 13.74 -7.43 -4.33
C SER A 179 12.67 -7.83 -5.35
N ILE A 180 11.46 -8.18 -4.89
CA ILE A 180 10.33 -8.45 -5.78
C ILE A 180 9.85 -7.16 -6.45
N ALA A 181 9.66 -6.07 -5.69
CA ALA A 181 9.25 -4.77 -6.20
C ALA A 181 10.24 -4.21 -7.24
N GLN A 182 11.55 -4.38 -7.01
CA GLN A 182 12.61 -3.97 -7.94
C GLN A 182 12.49 -4.64 -9.32
N ARG A 183 12.03 -5.89 -9.35
CA ARG A 183 11.80 -6.63 -10.61
C ARG A 183 10.52 -6.18 -11.33
N ALA A 184 9.59 -5.53 -10.62
CA ALA A 184 8.38 -4.98 -11.20
C ALA A 184 8.64 -3.65 -11.94
N LEU A 185 9.67 -2.89 -11.53
CA LEU A 185 10.01 -1.56 -12.05
C LEU A 185 10.33 -1.45 -13.57
N PRO A 186 10.67 -2.52 -14.30
CA PRO A 186 10.76 -2.49 -15.77
C PRO A 186 9.61 -3.18 -16.53
N SER A 187 8.59 -3.72 -15.84
CA SER A 187 7.65 -4.70 -16.44
C SER A 187 6.16 -4.33 -16.38
N VAL A 188 5.77 -3.13 -15.91
CA VAL A 188 4.35 -2.75 -15.67
C VAL A 188 3.95 -1.44 -16.31
#